data_AF-A0A1Y2JKK2-F1
#
_entry.id   AF-A0A1Y2JKK2-F1
#
_cell.length_a   1.000
_cell.length_b   1.000
_cell.length_c   1.000
_cell.angle_alpha   90.00
_cell.angle_beta   90.00
_cell.angle_gamma   90.00
#
_symmetry.space_group_name_H-M   'P 1'
#
loop_
_entity.id
_entity.type
_entity.pdbx_description
1 polymer ?
#
loop_
_entity_poly.entity_id
_entity_poly.type
_entity_poly.pdbx_seq_one_letter_code
_entity_poly.pdbx_strand_id
1 'polypeptide(L)'
;MLKSCATGAPPKLVMVGDVRVPTDGWQARLTKRSPQGINPKILILDVNTQQPGGEAQEASTTIPLRYEESPPQDEYGQVMIANGKAEIVVRVCGSN
;
A
#
# COMPACT_ATOMS: atom_id res chain seq x y z
N MET A 1 -3.01 -15.77 0.78
CA MET A 1 -2.03 -16.83 1.10
C MET A 1 -0.70 -16.44 0.46
N LEU A 2 0.34 -16.10 1.24
CA LEU A 2 1.68 -15.79 0.72
C LEU A 2 2.55 -17.04 0.81
N LYS A 3 3.13 -17.48 -0.32
CA LYS A 3 4.15 -18.53 -0.38
C LYS A 3 5.53 -17.88 -0.27
N SER A 4 6.33 -18.31 0.71
CA SER A 4 7.77 -18.01 0.79
C SER A 4 8.55 -19.00 -0.07
N CYS A 5 9.45 -18.52 -0.94
CA CYS A 5 10.41 -19.40 -1.61
C CYS A 5 11.83 -18.80 -1.53
N ALA A 6 12.76 -19.67 -1.10
CA ALA A 6 14.23 -19.62 -1.16
C ALA A 6 15.01 -18.72 -0.19
N THR A 7 15.77 -19.40 0.68
CA THR A 7 16.94 -18.93 1.43
C THR A 7 18.00 -18.35 0.48
N GLY A 8 18.21 -17.03 0.52
CA GLY A 8 19.26 -16.32 -0.23
C GLY A 8 18.81 -15.05 -0.98
N ALA A 9 17.51 -14.82 -1.16
CA ALA A 9 17.02 -13.57 -1.73
C ALA A 9 17.08 -12.44 -0.68
N PRO A 10 17.39 -11.18 -1.08
CA PRO A 10 17.30 -10.04 -0.18
C PRO A 10 15.90 -9.97 0.44
N PRO A 11 15.78 -9.52 1.71
CA PRO A 11 14.48 -9.32 2.31
C PRO A 11 13.66 -8.39 1.42
N LYS A 12 12.36 -8.67 1.33
CA LYS A 12 11.45 -7.94 0.46
C LYS A 12 10.17 -7.63 1.22
N LEU A 13 9.78 -6.37 1.23
CA LEU A 13 8.48 -5.94 1.72
C LEU A 13 7.54 -5.82 0.52
N VAL A 14 6.43 -6.56 0.53
CA VAL A 14 5.37 -6.43 -0.48
C VAL A 14 4.06 -6.16 0.23
N MET A 15 3.44 -5.04 -0.13
CA MET A 15 2.10 -4.68 0.31
C MET A 15 1.17 -4.73 -0.89
N VAL A 16 0.09 -5.50 -0.78
CA VAL A 16 -0.96 -5.60 -1.79
C VAL A 16 -2.30 -5.38 -1.13
N GLY A 17 -3.23 -4.80 -1.88
CA GLY A 17 -4.59 -4.60 -1.43
C GLY A 17 -5.45 -4.12 -2.58
N ASP A 18 -6.71 -3.84 -2.30
CA ASP A 18 -7.67 -3.38 -3.28
C ASP A 18 -8.36 -2.12 -2.77
N VAL A 19 -8.62 -1.16 -3.65
CA VAL A 19 -9.44 0.01 -3.34
C VAL A 19 -10.68 0.03 -4.22
N ARG A 20 -11.83 0.29 -3.60
CA ARG A 20 -13.10 0.48 -4.31
C ARG A 20 -13.31 1.95 -4.62
N VAL A 21 -13.67 2.24 -5.86
CA VAL A 21 -13.91 3.58 -6.40
C VAL A 21 -15.32 3.66 -6.99
N PRO A 22 -15.95 4.85 -7.00
CA PRO A 22 -17.36 4.97 -7.35
C PRO A 22 -17.65 4.80 -8.84
N THR A 23 -16.70 5.16 -9.71
CA THR A 23 -16.84 5.09 -11.17
C THR A 23 -15.65 4.37 -11.81
N ASP A 24 -15.76 4.10 -13.11
CA ASP A 24 -14.62 3.74 -13.93
C ASP A 24 -13.64 4.92 -14.12
N GLY A 25 -12.48 4.64 -14.71
CA GLY A 25 -11.47 5.66 -15.05
C GLY A 25 -10.63 6.22 -13.89
N TRP A 26 -10.94 5.88 -12.64
CA TRP A 26 -10.09 6.25 -11.50
C TRP A 26 -8.72 5.58 -11.60
N GLN A 27 -7.72 6.29 -11.11
CA GLN A 27 -6.39 5.74 -10.87
C GLN A 27 -6.12 5.73 -9.37
N ALA A 28 -5.47 4.68 -8.88
CA ALA A 28 -5.07 4.60 -7.49
C ALA A 28 -3.69 3.96 -7.36
N ARG A 29 -2.88 4.47 -6.42
CA ARG A 29 -1.56 3.92 -6.10
C ARG A 29 -1.23 4.08 -4.63
N LEU A 30 -0.40 3.17 -4.11
CA LEU A 30 0.25 3.33 -2.81
C LEU A 30 1.55 4.11 -3.00
N THR A 31 1.77 5.14 -2.19
CA THR A 31 3.05 5.85 -2.14
C THR A 31 3.57 5.93 -0.72
N LYS A 32 4.88 5.78 -0.55
CA LYS A 32 5.54 6.07 0.73
C LYS A 32 5.35 7.56 1.08
N ARG A 33 4.81 7.84 2.27
CA ARG A 33 4.64 9.21 2.77
C ARG A 33 6.00 9.88 2.98
N SER A 34 6.09 11.19 2.81
CA SER A 34 7.27 11.96 3.23
C SER A 34 6.83 13.27 3.88
N PRO A 35 7.17 13.53 5.16
CA PRO A 35 7.94 12.67 6.08
C PRO A 35 7.15 11.44 6.59
N GLN A 36 7.87 10.39 7.01
CA GLN A 36 7.31 9.14 7.56
C GLN A 36 6.74 9.28 9.00
N GLY A 37 6.74 10.48 9.57
CA GLY A 37 6.38 10.72 10.96
C GLY A 37 7.56 10.51 11.92
N ILE A 38 7.25 10.45 13.21
CA ILE A 38 8.27 10.42 14.29
C ILE A 38 8.78 9.00 14.56
N ASN A 39 7.96 7.97 14.34
CA ASN A 39 8.33 6.58 14.61
C ASN A 39 8.83 5.88 13.32
N PRO A 40 10.14 5.66 13.15
CA PRO A 40 10.70 5.05 11.94
C PRO A 40 10.32 3.56 11.77
N LYS A 41 9.84 2.90 12.82
CA LYS A 41 9.40 1.48 12.78
C LYS A 41 8.01 1.28 12.19
N ILE A 42 7.33 2.37 11.82
CA ILE A 42 6.04 2.35 11.12
C ILE A 42 6.25 2.90 9.71
N LEU A 43 6.05 2.04 8.70
CA LEU A 43 5.97 2.49 7.31
C LEU A 43 4.59 3.10 7.07
N ILE A 44 4.53 4.38 6.72
CA ILE A 44 3.29 5.06 6.34
C ILE A 44 3.17 5.07 4.82
N LEU A 45 2.09 4.47 4.32
CA LEU A 45 1.69 4.49 2.91
C LEU A 45 0.42 5.30 2.73
N ASP A 46 0.43 6.18 1.73
CA ASP A 46 -0.74 6.93 1.29
C ASP A 46 -1.38 6.26 0.07
N VAL A 47 -2.69 6.03 0.15
CA VAL A 47 -3.52 5.70 -1.01
C VAL A 47 -3.82 7.00 -1.75
N ASN A 48 -3.13 7.21 -2.87
CA ASN A 48 -3.37 8.36 -3.74
C ASN A 48 -4.32 7.97 -4.84
N THR A 49 -5.49 8.59 -4.85
CA THR A 49 -6.50 8.42 -5.90
C THR A 49 -6.53 9.64 -6.81
N GLN A 50 -6.67 9.41 -8.12
CA GLN A 50 -6.93 10.46 -9.09
C GLN A 50 -8.24 10.14 -9.81
N GLN A 51 -9.18 11.07 -9.73
CA GLN A 51 -10.47 10.97 -10.41
C GLN A 51 -10.26 11.13 -11.93
N PRO A 52 -11.00 10.39 -12.78
CA PRO A 52 -11.01 10.65 -14.22
C PRO A 52 -11.48 12.09 -14.51
N GLY A 53 -10.95 12.69 -15.57
CA GLY A 53 -11.54 13.90 -16.14
C GLY A 53 -12.72 13.55 -17.06
N GLY A 54 -13.76 14.38 -17.06
CA GLY A 54 -14.93 14.22 -17.93
C GLY A 54 -16.04 13.37 -17.32
N GLU A 55 -17.00 12.98 -18.16
CA GLU A 55 -18.10 12.09 -17.77
C GLU A 55 -17.55 10.68 -17.49
N ALA A 56 -17.83 10.16 -16.30
CA ALA A 56 -17.47 8.81 -15.90
C ALA A 56 -18.73 7.99 -15.69
N GLN A 57 -18.71 6.72 -16.06
CA GLN A 57 -19.85 5.85 -15.86
C GLN A 57 -19.91 5.44 -14.39
N GLU A 58 -21.07 5.59 -13.76
CA GLU A 58 -21.30 5.15 -12.37
C GLU A 58 -21.28 3.62 -12.29
N ALA A 59 -20.07 3.07 -12.22
CA ALA A 59 -19.78 1.66 -12.09
C ALA A 59 -18.72 1.46 -11.01
N SER A 60 -19.15 0.94 -9.85
CA SER A 60 -18.25 0.67 -8.72
C SER A 60 -17.13 -0.28 -9.15
N THR A 61 -15.91 0.24 -9.20
CA THR A 61 -14.74 -0.48 -9.71
C THR A 61 -13.76 -0.77 -8.59
N THR A 62 -13.03 -1.87 -8.70
CA THR A 62 -11.96 -2.24 -7.75
C THR A 62 -10.61 -2.11 -8.44
N ILE A 63 -9.70 -1.33 -7.87
CA ILE A 63 -8.34 -1.12 -8.39
C ILE A 63 -7.35 -1.87 -7.49
N PRO A 64 -6.53 -2.79 -8.03
CA PRO A 64 -5.49 -3.45 -7.27
C PRO A 64 -4.35 -2.48 -6.97
N LEU A 65 -3.91 -2.46 -5.71
CA LEU A 65 -2.82 -1.66 -5.20
C LEU A 65 -1.62 -2.54 -4.88
N ARG A 66 -0.42 -2.04 -5.19
CA ARG A 66 0.83 -2.71 -4.87
C ARG A 66 1.91 -1.71 -4.49
N TYR A 67 2.65 -2.03 -3.44
CA TYR A 67 3.85 -1.34 -3.01
C TYR A 67 4.94 -2.36 -2.69
N GLU A 68 6.18 -2.03 -3.02
CA GLU A 68 7.32 -2.92 -2.87
C GLU A 68 8.57 -2.15 -2.44
N GLU A 69 9.30 -2.70 -1.47
CA GLU A 69 10.69 -2.35 -1.19
C GLU A 69 11.55 -3.62 -1.20
N SER A 70 12.71 -3.55 -1.87
CA SER A 70 13.65 -4.66 -2.01
C SER A 70 15.09 -4.14 -2.14
N PRO A 71 15.88 -4.04 -1.04
CA PRO A 71 15.48 -4.36 0.34
C PRO A 71 14.57 -3.29 0.96
N PRO A 72 13.84 -3.61 2.06
CA PRO A 72 13.21 -2.61 2.91
C PRO A 72 14.20 -1.55 3.35
N GLN A 73 13.74 -0.29 3.39
CA GLN A 73 14.59 0.83 3.81
C GLN A 73 14.79 0.89 5.33
N ASP A 74 13.92 0.24 6.11
CA ASP A 74 14.03 0.06 7.56
C ASP A 74 13.38 -1.28 7.96
N GLU A 75 13.58 -1.68 9.20
CA GLU A 75 12.91 -2.82 9.82
C GLU A 75 11.54 -2.38 10.34
N TYR A 76 10.56 -2.36 9.44
CA TYR A 76 9.19 -2.01 9.80
C TYR A 76 8.53 -3.13 10.62
N GLY A 77 8.04 -2.80 11.80
CA GLY A 77 7.17 -3.69 12.58
C GLY A 77 5.70 -3.55 12.18
N GLN A 78 5.34 -2.41 11.59
CA GLN A 78 3.98 -2.08 11.19
C GLN A 78 3.96 -1.29 9.88
N VAL A 79 2.90 -1.48 9.11
CA VAL A 79 2.54 -0.63 7.97
C VAL A 79 1.21 0.03 8.28
N MET A 80 1.18 1.35 8.20
CA MET A 80 -0.04 2.15 8.30
C MET A 80 -0.42 2.64 6.91
N ILE A 81 -1.62 2.30 6.46
CA ILE A 81 -2.15 2.67 5.15
C ILE A 81 -3.23 3.72 5.37
N ALA A 82 -3.01 4.95 4.90
CA ALA A 82 -3.93 6.06 5.05
C ALA A 82 -4.54 6.45 3.69
N ASN A 83 -5.83 6.80 3.67
CA ASN A 83 -6.51 7.32 2.47
C ASN A 83 -7.07 8.74 2.67
N GLY A 84 -6.55 9.47 3.67
CA GLY A 84 -7.00 10.80 4.06
C GLY A 84 -8.27 10.85 4.91
N LYS A 85 -9.08 9.77 4.95
CA LYS A 85 -10.30 9.67 5.78
C LYS A 85 -10.19 8.61 6.87
N ALA A 86 -9.46 7.54 6.59
CA ALA A 86 -9.29 6.40 7.46
C ALA A 86 -7.86 5.86 7.34
N GLU A 87 -7.51 5.06 8.33
CA GLU A 87 -6.20 4.43 8.48
C GLU A 87 -6.38 2.95 8.77
N ILE A 88 -5.57 2.11 8.14
CA ILE A 88 -5.51 0.67 8.42
C ILE A 88 -4.10 0.35 8.86
N VAL A 89 -3.97 -0.36 9.99
CA VAL A 89 -2.67 -0.79 10.51
C VAL A 89 -2.51 -2.28 10.31
N VAL A 90 -1.45 -2.66 9.59
CA VAL A 90 -1.06 -4.05 9.33
C VAL A 90 0.24 -4.32 10.07
N ARG A 91 0.30 -5.37 10.90
CA ARG A 91 1.55 -5.81 11.50
C ARG A 91 2.37 -6.58 10.48
N VAL A 92 3.65 -6.24 10.36
CA VAL A 92 4.59 -7.03 9.56
C VAL A 92 4.93 -8.26 10.38
N CYS A 93 4.44 -9.43 9.95
CA CYS A 93 4.86 -10.68 10.56
C CYS A 93 6.30 -10.94 10.12
N GLY A 94 7.26 -10.77 11.04
CA GLY A 94 8.63 -11.21 10.81
C GLY A 94 8.63 -12.72 10.60
N SER A 95 9.18 -13.17 9.49
CA SER A 95 9.68 -14.55 9.38
C SER A 95 10.80 -14.70 10.40
N ASN A 96 10.45 -15.17 11.60
CA ASN A 96 11.42 -15.62 12.59
C ASN A 96 11.86 -17.03 12.25
#